data_AF-A0A8S1IMI7-F1
#
_entry.id   AF-A0A8S1IMI7-F1
#
_cell.length_a   1.000
_cell.length_b   1.000
_cell.length_c   1.000
_cell.angle_alpha   90.00
_cell.angle_beta   90.00
_cell.angle_gamma   90.00
#
_symmetry.space_group_name_H-M   'P 1'
#
loop_
_entity.id
_entity.type
_entity.pdbx_description
1 polymer ?
#
loop_
_entity_poly.entity_id
_entity_poly.type
_entity_poly.pdbx_seq_one_letter_code
_entity_poly.pdbx_strand_id
1 'polypeptide(L)'
;MSAAMKMSMPRADASTRISIGSVHSAHSHLRVSSKHSGRQAARCAVVAEASSELGALSGIEVVGLQSGALTDVTSLCKQTSGSPCIMVFFTHWGDLGSWEYAQRLVKVLPKLEDAGIEIVATGLGSVSGGREFSKCTGFPLDRLYADPAGECHRALGFNPGFARDADISPYIKLLTMLAGVGSPGTIQEVLRGYIGDRESKPVYDQASPFDLLGTGYQRPFELATLRLKNMVDILPKWEKLCPPDNNLLVQQGGTLVFKGDEVVFKHEDSGILKTADVEELLAAVAPAAADQQ
;
A
#
# COMPACT_ATOMS: atom_id res chain seq x y z
N MET A 1 -50.17 -27.34 20.88
CA MET A 1 -50.93 -26.76 19.74
C MET A 1 -49.95 -25.98 18.89
N SER A 2 -49.61 -26.53 17.73
CA SER A 2 -48.55 -26.03 16.83
C SER A 2 -49.21 -25.22 15.71
N ALA A 3 -48.79 -23.98 15.51
CA ALA A 3 -49.29 -23.11 14.44
C ALA A 3 -48.17 -22.86 13.42
N ALA A 4 -48.30 -23.49 12.25
CA ALA A 4 -47.43 -23.32 11.10
C ALA A 4 -47.90 -22.12 10.26
N MET A 5 -47.03 -21.15 10.04
CA MET A 5 -47.26 -20.01 9.16
C MET A 5 -46.56 -20.27 7.82
N LYS A 6 -47.36 -20.54 6.77
CA LYS A 6 -46.89 -20.69 5.38
C LYS A 6 -46.65 -19.31 4.77
N MET A 7 -45.41 -19.01 4.37
CA MET A 7 -45.10 -17.90 3.47
C MET A 7 -45.04 -18.39 2.02
N SER A 8 -45.79 -17.71 1.16
CA SER A 8 -45.87 -17.93 -0.28
C SER A 8 -44.90 -16.96 -0.99
N MET A 9 -44.05 -17.48 -1.88
CA MET A 9 -43.19 -16.68 -2.76
C MET A 9 -43.76 -16.68 -4.18
N PRO A 10 -43.78 -15.53 -4.89
CA PRO A 10 -44.10 -15.49 -6.31
C PRO A 10 -42.87 -15.80 -7.18
N ARG A 11 -43.09 -16.58 -8.25
CA ARG A 11 -42.15 -16.87 -9.34
C ARG A 11 -42.03 -15.67 -10.28
N ALA A 12 -40.80 -15.32 -10.67
CA ALA A 12 -40.50 -14.43 -11.78
C ALA A 12 -40.29 -15.25 -13.06
N ASP A 13 -40.81 -14.77 -14.18
CA ASP A 13 -40.76 -15.43 -15.49
C ASP A 13 -40.20 -14.48 -16.56
N ALA A 14 -39.63 -15.12 -17.58
CA ALA A 14 -39.25 -14.62 -18.92
C ALA A 14 -38.03 -13.68 -19.08
N SER A 15 -36.92 -14.27 -19.57
CA SER A 15 -35.82 -13.55 -20.23
C SER A 15 -36.16 -13.27 -21.71
N THR A 16 -36.04 -12.01 -22.14
CA THR A 16 -36.12 -11.58 -23.54
C THR A 16 -34.74 -11.65 -24.19
N ARG A 17 -34.63 -12.32 -25.35
CA ARG A 17 -33.43 -12.39 -26.20
C ARG A 17 -33.21 -11.08 -26.94
N ILE A 18 -31.97 -10.58 -26.96
CA ILE A 18 -31.54 -9.47 -27.81
C ILE A 18 -30.63 -10.01 -28.92
N SER A 19 -30.96 -9.64 -30.16
CA SER A 19 -30.30 -10.04 -31.41
C SER A 19 -29.11 -9.12 -31.71
N ILE A 20 -27.99 -9.70 -32.16
CA ILE A 20 -26.77 -8.98 -32.56
C ILE A 20 -26.84 -8.72 -34.08
N GLY A 21 -26.87 -7.44 -34.46
CA GLY A 21 -26.79 -6.98 -35.85
C GLY A 21 -25.35 -6.64 -36.25
N SER A 22 -24.92 -7.22 -37.37
CA SER A 22 -23.61 -7.07 -38.02
C SER A 22 -23.38 -5.67 -38.61
N VAL A 23 -22.15 -5.14 -38.49
CA VAL A 23 -21.71 -3.86 -39.07
C VAL A 23 -20.93 -4.14 -40.35
N HIS A 24 -21.41 -3.64 -41.49
CA HIS A 24 -20.68 -3.64 -42.76
C HIS A 24 -19.79 -2.40 -42.87
N SER A 25 -18.54 -2.63 -43.27
CA SER A 25 -17.54 -1.64 -43.65
C SER A 25 -17.86 -1.03 -45.02
N ALA A 26 -17.68 0.29 -45.15
CA ALA A 26 -17.58 0.97 -46.45
C ALA A 26 -16.52 2.06 -46.38
N HIS A 27 -15.39 1.81 -47.02
CA HIS A 27 -14.38 2.80 -47.36
C HIS A 27 -14.92 3.76 -48.42
N SER A 28 -14.69 5.07 -48.24
CA SER A 28 -14.67 6.00 -49.36
C SER A 28 -13.57 7.04 -49.17
N HIS A 29 -12.78 7.19 -50.24
CA HIS A 29 -11.67 8.10 -50.38
C HIS A 29 -12.17 9.53 -50.65
N LEU A 30 -11.61 10.52 -49.95
CA LEU A 30 -11.63 11.91 -50.40
C LEU A 30 -10.26 12.56 -50.20
N ARG A 31 -9.66 12.96 -51.33
CA ARG A 31 -8.48 13.85 -51.43
C ARG A 31 -8.90 15.26 -51.05
N VAL A 32 -8.14 15.92 -50.18
CA VAL A 32 -8.14 17.38 -50.04
C VAL A 32 -6.70 17.88 -50.07
N SER A 33 -6.41 18.68 -51.09
CA SER A 33 -5.21 19.51 -51.22
C SER A 33 -5.35 20.72 -50.30
N SER A 34 -4.32 21.04 -49.52
CA SER A 34 -4.21 22.38 -48.94
C SER A 34 -2.76 22.81 -48.74
N LYS A 35 -2.56 24.11 -48.94
CA LYS A 35 -1.31 24.81 -49.21
C LYS A 35 -0.45 24.98 -47.97
N HIS A 36 0.86 25.03 -48.20
CA HIS A 36 1.87 25.54 -47.28
C HIS A 36 1.52 26.94 -46.78
N SER A 37 1.46 27.08 -45.45
CA SER A 37 1.46 28.35 -44.72
C SER A 37 2.26 28.12 -43.45
N GLY A 38 3.39 28.83 -43.32
CA GLY A 38 4.37 28.67 -42.26
C GLY A 38 3.76 28.82 -40.86
N ARG A 39 3.98 27.81 -40.02
CA ARG A 39 3.74 27.89 -38.58
C ARG A 39 5.02 28.32 -37.89
N GLN A 40 5.02 29.54 -37.36
CA GLN A 40 5.89 29.95 -36.26
C GLN A 40 5.65 28.95 -35.12
N ALA A 41 6.70 28.24 -34.71
CA ALA A 41 6.64 27.29 -33.60
C ALA A 41 6.49 28.08 -32.30
N ALA A 42 5.24 28.23 -31.83
CA ALA A 42 4.98 28.56 -30.44
C ALA A 42 5.57 27.42 -29.60
N ARG A 43 6.58 27.73 -28.78
CA ARG A 43 7.06 26.83 -27.74
C ARG A 43 5.91 26.61 -26.77
N CYS A 44 5.17 25.52 -26.96
CA CYS A 44 4.30 24.98 -25.94
C CYS A 44 5.24 24.58 -24.79
N ALA A 45 5.20 25.32 -23.69
CA ALA A 45 5.72 24.80 -22.44
C ALA A 45 4.93 23.53 -22.17
N VAL A 46 5.57 22.38 -22.33
CA VAL A 46 5.02 21.12 -21.85
C VAL A 46 5.01 21.27 -20.34
N VAL A 47 3.87 21.66 -19.79
CA VAL A 47 3.59 21.44 -18.38
C VAL A 47 3.72 19.93 -18.23
N ALA A 48 4.72 19.47 -17.46
CA ALA A 48 4.86 18.07 -17.14
C ALA A 48 3.51 17.61 -16.59
N GLU A 49 2.83 16.71 -17.31
CA GLU A 49 1.59 16.15 -16.84
C GLU A 49 1.97 15.30 -15.63
N ALA A 50 1.55 15.72 -14.44
CA ALA A 50 1.85 14.99 -13.23
C ALA A 50 1.39 13.54 -13.40
N SER A 51 2.11 12.56 -12.82
CA SER A 51 1.63 11.18 -12.82
C SER A 51 0.19 11.11 -12.33
N SER A 52 -0.58 10.15 -12.86
CA SER A 52 -1.97 9.92 -12.44
C SER A 52 -2.11 9.80 -10.93
N GLU A 53 -1.12 9.19 -10.27
CA GLU A 53 -1.07 8.99 -8.83
C GLU A 53 -0.87 10.29 -8.06
N LEU A 54 0.11 11.13 -8.45
CA LEU A 54 0.33 12.41 -7.77
C LEU A 54 -0.88 13.34 -7.96
N GLY A 55 -1.47 13.34 -9.15
CA GLY A 55 -2.71 14.06 -9.43
C GLY A 55 -3.90 13.55 -8.60
N ALA A 56 -4.02 12.23 -8.41
CA ALA A 56 -5.07 11.64 -7.58
C ALA A 56 -4.94 11.99 -6.09
N LEU A 57 -3.71 12.22 -5.63
CA LEU A 57 -3.40 12.62 -4.26
C LEU A 57 -3.57 14.12 -3.99
N SER A 58 -3.64 14.95 -5.03
CA SER A 58 -3.75 16.41 -4.92
C SER A 58 -4.99 16.83 -4.10
N GLY A 59 -4.78 17.68 -3.09
CA GLY A 59 -5.85 18.21 -2.25
C GLY A 59 -6.30 17.27 -1.13
N ILE A 60 -5.73 16.08 -1.01
CA ILE A 60 -5.97 15.19 0.13
C ILE A 60 -5.10 15.65 1.30
N GLU A 61 -5.74 15.93 2.44
CA GLU A 61 -5.06 16.34 3.66
C GLU A 61 -4.86 15.17 4.63
N VAL A 62 -3.66 15.05 5.17
CA VAL A 62 -3.31 14.10 6.23
C VAL A 62 -2.82 14.83 7.47
N VAL A 63 -2.95 14.20 8.65
CA VAL A 63 -2.59 14.83 9.92
C VAL A 63 -1.20 14.40 10.36
N GLY A 64 -0.24 15.32 10.41
CA GLY A 64 1.12 15.05 10.87
C GLY A 64 1.13 14.54 12.31
N LEU A 65 1.76 13.39 12.58
CA LEU A 65 1.71 12.78 13.90
C LEU A 65 2.48 13.59 14.94
N GLN A 66 3.59 14.23 14.56
CA GLN A 66 4.38 15.12 15.42
C GLN A 66 3.65 16.44 15.67
N SER A 67 3.28 17.15 14.59
CA SER A 67 2.77 18.52 14.63
C SER A 67 1.28 18.62 14.97
N GLY A 68 0.49 17.59 14.64
CA GLY A 68 -0.96 17.64 14.67
C GLY A 68 -1.57 18.52 13.57
N ALA A 69 -0.77 19.03 12.64
CA ALA A 69 -1.23 19.90 11.56
C ALA A 69 -1.79 19.07 10.39
N LEU A 70 -2.83 19.61 9.75
CA LEU A 70 -3.25 19.15 8.43
C LEU A 70 -2.19 19.55 7.40
N THR A 71 -1.88 18.65 6.49
CA THR A 71 -0.87 18.86 5.45
C THR A 71 -1.33 18.17 4.19
N ASP A 72 -1.28 18.87 3.06
CA ASP A 72 -1.54 18.28 1.75
C ASP A 72 -0.52 17.17 1.51
N VAL A 73 -0.98 15.97 1.19
CA VAL A 73 -0.15 14.78 1.06
C VAL A 73 0.92 14.94 -0.04
N THR A 74 0.64 15.72 -1.08
CA THR A 74 1.59 15.99 -2.18
C THR A 74 2.76 16.87 -1.74
N SER A 75 2.57 17.68 -0.69
CA SER A 75 3.62 18.55 -0.14
C SER A 75 4.61 17.82 0.77
N LEU A 76 4.30 16.57 1.16
CA LEU A 76 5.14 15.77 2.05
C LEU A 76 6.44 15.33 1.40
N CYS A 77 6.40 15.10 0.09
CA CYS A 77 7.58 14.94 -0.71
C CYS A 77 7.98 16.31 -1.22
N LYS A 78 9.02 16.91 -0.62
CA LYS A 78 9.57 18.14 -1.18
C LYS A 78 10.21 17.76 -2.50
N GLN A 79 9.53 18.05 -3.60
CA GLN A 79 9.96 17.80 -4.99
C GLN A 79 11.20 18.64 -5.33
N THR A 80 12.29 18.43 -4.59
CA THR A 80 13.59 19.04 -4.82
C THR A 80 14.09 18.42 -6.11
N SER A 81 14.20 19.23 -7.16
CA SER A 81 14.47 18.82 -8.54
C SER A 81 15.42 17.61 -8.63
N GLY A 82 14.82 16.42 -8.88
CA GLY A 82 15.54 15.18 -9.19
C GLY A 82 15.80 14.18 -8.04
N SER A 83 15.59 14.52 -6.76
CA SER A 83 15.78 13.56 -5.66
C SER A 83 14.52 12.69 -5.46
N PRO A 84 14.67 11.36 -5.29
CA PRO A 84 13.51 10.50 -5.07
C PRO A 84 12.92 10.73 -3.67
N CYS A 85 11.59 10.62 -3.58
CA CYS A 85 10.86 10.60 -2.31
C CYS A 85 10.04 9.32 -2.22
N ILE A 86 10.17 8.62 -1.09
CA ILE A 86 9.43 7.39 -0.80
C ILE A 86 8.18 7.74 0.00
N MET A 87 7.01 7.36 -0.52
CA MET A 87 5.73 7.46 0.18
C MET A 87 5.22 6.07 0.51
N VAL A 88 5.12 5.76 1.80
CA VAL A 88 4.54 4.52 2.32
C VAL A 88 3.11 4.77 2.77
N PHE A 89 2.19 3.89 2.39
CA PHE A 89 0.80 3.95 2.82
C PHE A 89 0.51 2.67 3.61
N PHE A 90 0.66 2.74 4.93
CA PHE A 90 0.39 1.58 5.80
C PHE A 90 -1.10 1.22 5.80
N THR A 91 -1.40 -0.07 5.85
CA THR A 91 -2.76 -0.63 5.98
C THR A 91 -3.48 -0.02 7.18
N HIS A 92 -2.96 -0.18 8.40
CA HIS A 92 -3.41 0.56 9.59
C HIS A 92 -2.41 0.36 10.73
N TRP A 93 -2.52 1.16 11.81
CA TRP A 93 -1.54 1.10 12.90
C TRP A 93 -1.51 -0.23 13.66
N GLY A 94 -2.59 -1.01 13.63
CA GLY A 94 -2.67 -2.35 14.23
C GLY A 94 -2.30 -3.53 13.31
N ASP A 95 -1.93 -3.30 12.05
CA ASP A 95 -1.69 -4.37 11.08
C ASP A 95 -0.29 -4.98 11.23
N LEU A 96 -0.21 -6.31 11.21
CA LEU A 96 1.06 -7.03 11.40
C LEU A 96 2.04 -6.77 10.25
N GLY A 97 1.54 -6.66 9.01
CA GLY A 97 2.36 -6.31 7.84
C GLY A 97 2.97 -4.92 7.97
N SER A 98 2.17 -3.95 8.40
CA SER A 98 2.59 -2.57 8.65
C SER A 98 3.69 -2.48 9.72
N TRP A 99 3.60 -3.29 10.79
CA TRP A 99 4.64 -3.36 11.82
C TRP A 99 5.95 -3.98 11.30
N GLU A 100 5.86 -5.14 10.65
CA GLU A 100 7.04 -5.80 10.05
C GLU A 100 7.71 -4.92 9.00
N TYR A 101 6.92 -4.19 8.21
CA TYR A 101 7.45 -3.31 7.18
C TYR A 101 8.10 -2.07 7.78
N ALA A 102 7.46 -1.39 8.75
CA ALA A 102 8.08 -0.28 9.45
C ALA A 102 9.39 -0.68 10.14
N GLN A 103 9.44 -1.84 10.80
CA GLN A 103 10.66 -2.34 11.43
C GLN A 103 11.79 -2.59 10.40
N ARG A 104 11.47 -3.12 9.21
CA ARG A 104 12.46 -3.28 8.12
C ARG A 104 12.91 -1.93 7.56
N LEU A 105 11.98 -0.99 7.37
CA LEU A 105 12.30 0.36 6.90
C LEU A 105 13.20 1.10 7.89
N VAL A 106 12.95 1.00 9.20
CA VAL A 106 13.78 1.59 10.26
C VAL A 106 15.24 1.16 10.14
N LYS A 107 15.51 -0.10 9.79
CA LYS A 107 16.90 -0.59 9.60
C LYS A 107 17.63 0.10 8.45
N VAL A 108 16.91 0.61 7.45
CA VAL A 108 17.50 1.24 6.25
C VAL A 108 17.39 2.75 6.22
N LEU A 109 16.67 3.36 7.18
CA LEU A 109 16.57 4.82 7.30
C LEU A 109 17.93 5.53 7.29
N PRO A 110 18.98 5.08 8.01
CA PRO A 110 20.27 5.77 7.97
C PRO A 110 20.87 5.82 6.56
N LYS A 111 20.70 4.76 5.77
CA LYS A 111 21.18 4.71 4.38
C LYS A 111 20.43 5.68 3.47
N LEU A 112 19.11 5.81 3.68
CA LEU A 112 18.28 6.76 2.93
C LEU A 112 18.67 8.20 3.29
N GLU A 113 18.88 8.47 4.58
CA GLU A 113 19.30 9.79 5.08
C GLU A 113 20.68 10.21 4.54
N ASP A 114 21.66 9.29 4.57
CA ASP A 114 23.00 9.52 4.01
C ASP A 114 22.96 9.82 2.50
N ALA A 115 21.97 9.25 1.80
CA ALA A 115 21.73 9.49 0.38
C ALA A 115 20.84 10.72 0.09
N GLY A 116 20.35 11.41 1.14
CA GLY A 116 19.44 12.56 1.00
C GLY A 116 18.05 12.18 0.48
N ILE A 117 17.64 10.92 0.65
CA ILE A 117 16.36 10.38 0.19
C ILE A 117 15.32 10.53 1.30
N GLU A 118 14.26 11.27 1.00
CA GLU A 118 13.15 11.47 1.94
C GLU A 118 12.22 10.26 1.94
N ILE A 119 11.77 9.86 3.12
CA ILE A 119 10.73 8.84 3.30
C ILE A 119 9.67 9.38 4.26
N VAL A 120 8.42 9.36 3.80
CA VAL A 120 7.24 9.73 4.58
C VAL A 120 6.24 8.59 4.53
N ALA A 121 5.44 8.46 5.58
CA ALA A 121 4.46 7.40 5.67
C ALA A 121 3.11 7.92 6.18
N THR A 122 2.05 7.52 5.50
CA THR A 122 0.67 7.67 5.97
C THR A 122 0.17 6.32 6.50
N GLY A 123 -0.84 6.32 7.36
CA GLY A 123 -1.49 5.10 7.79
C GLY A 123 -2.90 5.33 8.31
N LEU A 124 -3.74 4.30 8.21
CA LEU A 124 -5.12 4.38 8.64
C LEU A 124 -5.23 4.30 10.16
N GLY A 125 -5.99 5.24 10.73
CA GLY A 125 -6.30 5.31 12.15
C GLY A 125 -5.97 6.66 12.77
N SER A 126 -6.11 6.76 14.08
CA SER A 126 -5.97 8.04 14.78
C SER A 126 -4.51 8.48 14.94
N VAL A 127 -4.30 9.78 15.15
CA VAL A 127 -2.99 10.34 15.52
C VAL A 127 -2.43 9.66 16.78
N SER A 128 -3.29 9.37 17.75
CA SER A 128 -2.88 8.72 19.01
C SER A 128 -2.41 7.28 18.78
N GLY A 129 -3.05 6.55 17.85
CA GLY A 129 -2.65 5.21 17.41
C GLY A 129 -1.32 5.24 16.68
N GLY A 130 -1.15 6.17 15.74
CA GLY A 130 0.12 6.36 15.03
C GLY A 130 1.29 6.71 15.95
N ARG A 131 1.07 7.51 17.01
CA ARG A 131 2.10 7.77 18.04
C ARG A 131 2.49 6.50 18.80
N GLU A 132 1.54 5.62 19.08
CA GLU A 132 1.83 4.32 19.69
C GLU A 132 2.59 3.40 18.73
N PHE A 133 2.20 3.39 17.45
CA PHE A 133 2.89 2.67 16.38
C PHE A 133 4.36 3.11 16.27
N SER A 134 4.62 4.42 16.16
CA SER A 134 5.96 5.00 16.13
C SER A 134 6.79 4.55 17.33
N LYS A 135 6.22 4.62 18.54
CA LYS A 135 6.89 4.19 19.77
C LYS A 135 7.26 2.70 19.76
N CYS A 136 6.41 1.83 19.21
CA CYS A 136 6.63 0.38 19.23
C CYS A 136 7.54 -0.11 18.10
N THR A 137 7.45 0.51 16.92
CA THR A 137 8.22 0.10 15.73
C THR A 137 9.57 0.83 15.61
N GLY A 138 9.70 1.99 16.25
CA GLY A 138 10.85 2.87 16.12
C GLY A 138 10.80 3.77 14.88
N PHE A 139 9.71 3.74 14.11
CA PHE A 139 9.57 4.60 12.93
C PHE A 139 9.46 6.09 13.34
N PRO A 140 10.22 7.02 12.71
CA PRO A 140 10.28 8.42 13.14
C PRO A 140 8.92 9.13 13.12
N LEU A 141 8.58 9.80 14.23
CA LEU A 141 7.28 10.44 14.42
C LEU A 141 7.04 11.62 13.48
N ASP A 142 8.10 12.34 13.13
CA ASP A 142 8.12 13.48 12.21
C ASP A 142 7.92 13.08 10.74
N ARG A 143 8.01 11.78 10.43
CA ARG A 143 7.79 11.21 9.10
C ARG A 143 6.46 10.50 8.96
N LEU A 144 5.64 10.50 10.01
CA LEU A 144 4.35 9.80 10.03
C LEU A 144 3.17 10.76 9.98
N TYR A 145 2.15 10.34 9.26
CA TYR A 145 0.90 11.06 9.07
C TYR A 145 -0.29 10.12 9.22
N ALA A 146 -1.38 10.60 9.82
CA ALA A 146 -2.64 9.86 9.90
C ALA A 146 -3.54 10.22 8.72
N ASP A 147 -4.11 9.19 8.08
CA ASP A 147 -5.23 9.28 7.15
C ASP A 147 -6.42 8.51 7.75
N PRO A 148 -7.19 9.11 8.67
CA PRO A 148 -8.28 8.41 9.35
C PRO A 148 -9.42 8.01 8.42
N ALA A 149 -9.58 8.73 7.30
CA ALA A 149 -10.65 8.52 6.34
C ALA A 149 -10.26 7.56 5.21
N GLY A 150 -8.98 7.19 5.07
CA GLY A 150 -8.48 6.36 3.99
C GLY A 150 -8.66 6.98 2.60
N GLU A 151 -8.54 8.30 2.51
CA GLU A 151 -8.66 9.03 1.24
C GLU A 151 -7.50 8.71 0.30
N CYS A 152 -6.27 8.64 0.83
CA CYS A 152 -5.11 8.28 0.02
C CYS A 152 -5.28 6.88 -0.57
N HIS A 153 -5.67 5.90 0.25
CA HIS A 153 -5.83 4.51 -0.19
C HIS A 153 -6.91 4.36 -1.27
N ARG A 154 -8.03 5.09 -1.15
CA ARG A 154 -9.07 5.11 -2.18
C ARG A 154 -8.61 5.80 -3.46
N ALA A 155 -7.95 6.95 -3.35
CA ALA A 155 -7.49 7.73 -4.50
C ALA A 155 -6.46 6.97 -5.34
N LEU A 156 -5.57 6.23 -4.68
CA LEU A 156 -4.56 5.39 -5.32
C LEU A 156 -5.10 4.03 -5.79
N GLY A 157 -6.35 3.68 -5.45
CA GLY A 157 -6.99 2.43 -5.86
C GLY A 157 -6.41 1.18 -5.19
N PHE A 158 -5.81 1.31 -3.99
CA PHE A 158 -5.27 0.15 -3.28
C PHE A 158 -6.35 -0.87 -2.92
N ASN A 159 -5.94 -2.13 -2.81
CA ASN A 159 -6.85 -3.25 -2.60
C ASN A 159 -7.76 -3.02 -1.37
N PRO A 160 -9.09 -2.93 -1.54
CA PRO A 160 -10.03 -2.62 -0.47
C PRO A 160 -10.18 -3.75 0.57
N GLY A 161 -9.58 -4.91 0.32
CA GLY A 161 -9.74 -6.10 1.14
C GLY A 161 -11.05 -6.85 0.87
N PHE A 162 -11.26 -7.92 1.63
CA PHE A 162 -12.44 -8.76 1.48
C PHE A 162 -13.71 -8.07 2.00
N ALA A 163 -14.72 -7.96 1.13
CA ALA A 163 -16.07 -7.53 1.48
C ALA A 163 -16.12 -6.19 2.25
N ARG A 164 -15.31 -5.20 1.82
CA ARG A 164 -15.17 -3.88 2.45
C ARG A 164 -16.51 -3.26 2.83
N ASP A 165 -17.44 -3.18 1.87
CA ASP A 165 -18.73 -2.50 2.04
C ASP A 165 -19.85 -3.42 2.59
N ALA A 166 -19.56 -4.68 2.89
CA ALA A 166 -20.55 -5.60 3.44
C ALA A 166 -20.80 -5.30 4.93
N ASP A 167 -22.07 -5.33 5.34
CA ASP A 167 -22.50 -5.18 6.73
C ASP A 167 -22.31 -6.49 7.51
N ILE A 168 -21.03 -6.85 7.68
CA ILE A 168 -20.57 -7.97 8.52
C ILE A 168 -19.47 -7.49 9.45
N SER A 169 -19.28 -8.21 10.56
CA SER A 169 -18.24 -7.87 11.53
C SER A 169 -16.88 -7.68 10.83
N PRO A 170 -16.14 -6.60 11.12
CA PRO A 170 -14.83 -6.37 10.52
C PRO A 170 -13.84 -7.50 10.85
N TYR A 171 -14.02 -8.16 11.99
CA TYR A 171 -13.23 -9.33 12.37
C TYR A 171 -13.51 -10.56 11.51
N ILE A 172 -14.75 -10.74 11.05
CA ILE A 172 -15.06 -11.81 10.09
C ILE A 172 -14.32 -11.52 8.77
N LYS A 173 -14.35 -10.26 8.29
CA LYS A 173 -13.60 -9.84 7.10
C LYS A 173 -12.10 -10.15 7.25
N LEU A 174 -11.52 -9.75 8.38
CA LEU A 174 -10.11 -10.00 8.71
C LEU A 174 -9.77 -11.49 8.78
N LEU A 175 -10.54 -12.29 9.52
CA LEU A 175 -10.32 -13.74 9.65
C LEU A 175 -10.43 -14.46 8.30
N THR A 176 -11.34 -14.01 7.43
CA THR A 176 -11.48 -14.53 6.06
C THR A 176 -10.25 -14.23 5.21
N MET A 177 -9.66 -13.04 5.32
CA MET A 177 -8.40 -12.70 4.66
C MET A 177 -7.20 -13.46 5.23
N LEU A 178 -7.14 -13.66 6.55
CA LEU A 178 -6.11 -14.49 7.18
C LEU A 178 -6.22 -15.96 6.72
N ALA A 179 -7.43 -16.42 6.38
CA ALA A 179 -7.66 -17.71 5.72
C ALA A 179 -7.40 -17.68 4.19
N GLY A 180 -6.82 -16.60 3.66
CA GLY A 180 -6.35 -16.48 2.27
C GLY A 180 -7.37 -15.92 1.27
N VAL A 181 -8.62 -15.65 1.67
CA VAL A 181 -9.66 -15.16 0.75
C VAL A 181 -9.59 -13.64 0.63
N GLY A 182 -9.45 -13.12 -0.59
CA GLY A 182 -9.22 -11.68 -0.81
C GLY A 182 -7.81 -11.21 -0.42
N SER A 183 -6.92 -12.17 -0.09
CA SER A 183 -5.55 -11.93 0.35
C SER A 183 -4.60 -13.01 -0.20
N PRO A 184 -4.34 -13.04 -1.52
CA PRO A 184 -3.54 -14.09 -2.15
C PRO A 184 -2.11 -14.12 -1.58
N GLY A 185 -1.63 -15.32 -1.23
CA GLY A 185 -0.27 -15.50 -0.68
C GLY A 185 -0.18 -15.42 0.84
N THR A 186 -1.22 -15.00 1.56
CA THR A 186 -1.15 -14.80 3.02
C THR A 186 -0.86 -16.09 3.79
N ILE A 187 -1.50 -17.22 3.44
CA ILE A 187 -1.22 -18.51 4.10
C ILE A 187 0.24 -18.94 3.85
N GLN A 188 0.74 -18.70 2.65
CA GLN A 188 2.12 -18.99 2.27
C GLN A 188 3.09 -18.16 3.12
N GLU A 189 2.82 -16.86 3.34
CA GLU A 189 3.64 -16.02 4.23
C GLU A 189 3.60 -16.49 5.68
N VAL A 190 2.44 -16.95 6.16
CA VAL A 190 2.34 -17.54 7.51
C VAL A 190 3.21 -18.78 7.61
N LEU A 191 3.09 -19.73 6.67
CA LEU A 191 3.88 -20.96 6.65
C LEU A 191 5.39 -20.69 6.51
N ARG A 192 5.78 -19.73 5.67
CA ARG A 192 7.17 -19.26 5.52
C ARG A 192 7.77 -18.85 6.86
N GLY A 193 6.95 -18.29 7.76
CA GLY A 193 7.39 -17.92 9.10
C GLY A 193 7.78 -19.08 10.00
N TYR A 194 7.15 -20.25 9.82
CA TYR A 194 7.41 -21.46 10.61
C TYR A 194 8.50 -22.33 9.97
N ILE A 195 8.50 -22.44 8.65
CA ILE A 195 9.41 -23.32 7.90
C ILE A 195 10.78 -22.66 7.67
N GLY A 196 10.81 -21.32 7.57
CA GLY A 196 12.00 -20.58 7.14
C GLY A 196 12.08 -20.43 5.62
N ASP A 197 13.10 -19.71 5.17
CA ASP A 197 13.32 -19.39 3.77
C ASP A 197 14.82 -19.21 3.50
N ARG A 198 15.36 -20.04 2.60
CA ARG A 198 16.80 -20.10 2.31
C ARG A 198 17.29 -18.96 1.43
N GLU A 199 16.39 -18.33 0.68
CA GLU A 199 16.71 -17.22 -0.22
C GLU A 199 16.55 -15.85 0.48
N SER A 200 15.85 -15.84 1.61
CA SER A 200 15.67 -14.64 2.44
C SER A 200 16.79 -14.46 3.45
N LYS A 201 17.12 -13.20 3.77
CA LYS A 201 18.05 -12.85 4.84
C LYS A 201 17.51 -13.26 6.23
N PRO A 202 18.39 -13.47 7.21
CA PRO A 202 18.04 -13.52 8.63
C PRO A 202 17.10 -12.39 9.06
N VAL A 203 16.14 -12.69 9.93
CA VAL A 203 15.26 -11.68 10.57
C VAL A 203 16.04 -10.90 11.64
N TYR A 204 16.82 -11.62 12.45
CA TYR A 204 17.70 -11.06 13.47
C TYR A 204 19.13 -10.92 12.93
N ASP A 205 19.65 -9.70 12.97
CA ASP A 205 21.00 -9.37 12.46
C ASP A 205 22.11 -9.78 13.46
N GLN A 206 21.74 -10.08 14.70
CA GLN A 206 22.64 -10.48 15.77
C GLN A 206 22.53 -11.98 16.05
N ALA A 207 23.55 -12.53 16.72
CA ALA A 207 23.56 -13.91 17.16
C ALA A 207 22.27 -14.27 17.90
N SER A 208 21.66 -15.38 17.50
CA SER A 208 20.33 -15.77 17.95
C SER A 208 20.28 -17.26 18.29
N PRO A 209 19.33 -17.72 19.13
CA PRO A 209 19.14 -19.15 19.35
C PRO A 209 18.85 -19.95 18.07
N PHE A 210 18.34 -19.29 17.03
CA PHE A 210 18.05 -19.91 15.74
C PHE A 210 19.31 -20.26 14.94
N ASP A 211 20.49 -19.78 15.31
CA ASP A 211 21.75 -20.07 14.61
C ASP A 211 22.10 -21.56 14.70
N LEU A 212 21.53 -22.29 15.68
CA LEU A 212 21.56 -23.76 15.76
C LEU A 212 20.94 -24.44 14.53
N LEU A 213 20.03 -23.77 13.83
CA LEU A 213 19.36 -24.28 12.63
C LEU A 213 20.10 -23.89 11.35
N GLY A 214 21.19 -23.11 11.44
CA GLY A 214 21.98 -22.61 10.33
C GLY A 214 22.14 -21.09 10.36
N THR A 215 22.99 -20.57 9.48
CA THR A 215 23.34 -19.13 9.41
C THR A 215 23.18 -18.60 7.98
N GLY A 216 22.94 -17.29 7.85
CA GLY A 216 22.93 -16.60 6.55
C GLY A 216 21.60 -16.65 5.79
N TYR A 217 20.54 -17.18 6.39
CA TYR A 217 19.19 -17.19 5.80
C TYR A 217 18.11 -16.99 6.87
N GLN A 218 16.83 -16.89 6.49
CA GLN A 218 15.70 -16.87 7.43
C GLN A 218 15.45 -18.28 7.99
N ARG A 219 15.70 -18.49 9.29
CA ARG A 219 15.60 -19.82 9.89
C ARG A 219 14.15 -20.21 10.22
N PRO A 220 13.86 -21.52 10.36
CA PRO A 220 12.57 -21.98 10.87
C PRO A 220 12.20 -21.28 12.18
N PHE A 221 10.92 -20.96 12.33
CA PHE A 221 10.32 -20.24 13.48
C PHE A 221 10.83 -18.82 13.75
N GLU A 222 11.85 -18.35 13.06
CA GLU A 222 12.46 -17.05 13.34
C GLU A 222 11.48 -15.90 13.09
N LEU A 223 10.88 -15.88 11.89
CA LEU A 223 9.90 -14.88 11.50
C LEU A 223 8.58 -15.05 12.27
N ALA A 224 8.13 -16.27 12.55
CA ALA A 224 6.99 -16.50 13.42
C ALA A 224 7.21 -15.95 14.85
N THR A 225 8.45 -15.99 15.35
CA THR A 225 8.81 -15.43 16.65
C THR A 225 8.77 -13.90 16.65
N LEU A 226 9.26 -13.26 15.57
CA LEU A 226 9.09 -11.81 15.40
C LEU A 226 7.61 -11.42 15.41
N ARG A 227 6.78 -12.17 14.67
CA ARG A 227 5.33 -11.95 14.61
C ARG A 227 4.65 -12.11 15.95
N LEU A 228 5.03 -13.13 16.71
CA LEU A 228 4.53 -13.32 18.06
C LEU A 228 4.89 -12.14 18.97
N LYS A 229 6.13 -11.66 18.90
CA LYS A 229 6.56 -10.47 19.63
C LYS A 229 5.71 -9.24 19.27
N ASN A 230 5.51 -8.99 17.97
CA ASN A 230 4.67 -7.89 17.51
C ASN A 230 3.22 -8.03 18.02
N MET A 231 2.64 -9.24 17.99
CA MET A 231 1.28 -9.49 18.51
C MET A 231 1.17 -9.22 20.02
N VAL A 232 2.20 -9.53 20.81
CA VAL A 232 2.22 -9.22 22.25
C VAL A 232 2.13 -7.72 22.51
N ASP A 233 2.67 -6.89 21.61
CA ASP A 233 2.57 -5.43 21.70
C ASP A 233 1.29 -4.86 21.09
N ILE A 234 0.78 -5.46 20.01
CA ILE A 234 -0.40 -5.02 19.27
C ILE A 234 -1.69 -5.32 20.03
N LEU A 235 -1.90 -6.58 20.42
CA LEU A 235 -3.21 -7.07 20.91
C LEU A 235 -3.73 -6.31 22.14
N PRO A 236 -2.91 -6.00 23.17
CA PRO A 236 -3.37 -5.23 24.32
C PRO A 236 -3.77 -3.79 23.98
N LYS A 237 -3.38 -3.29 22.81
CA LYS A 237 -3.58 -1.91 22.34
C LYS A 237 -4.46 -1.85 21.09
N TRP A 238 -5.12 -2.96 20.75
CA TRP A 238 -5.84 -3.13 19.49
C TRP A 238 -6.82 -2.01 19.20
N GLU A 239 -7.66 -1.65 20.16
CA GLU A 239 -8.65 -0.55 20.01
C GLU A 239 -7.99 0.79 19.64
N LYS A 240 -6.81 1.08 20.19
CA LYS A 240 -6.08 2.32 19.92
C LYS A 240 -5.39 2.29 18.55
N LEU A 241 -4.93 1.12 18.12
CA LEU A 241 -4.16 0.92 16.90
C LEU A 241 -5.03 0.67 15.66
N CYS A 242 -6.25 0.16 15.82
CA CYS A 242 -7.15 -0.04 14.69
C CYS A 242 -7.79 1.26 14.20
N PRO A 243 -8.20 1.30 12.92
CA PRO A 243 -8.96 2.42 12.41
C PRO A 243 -10.33 2.48 13.10
N PRO A 244 -10.85 3.69 13.40
CA PRO A 244 -12.17 3.85 13.98
C PRO A 244 -13.29 3.46 13.01
N ASP A 245 -13.05 3.60 11.70
CA ASP A 245 -13.93 3.05 10.67
C ASP A 245 -13.64 1.56 10.47
N ASN A 246 -14.61 0.73 10.83
CA ASN A 246 -14.56 -0.73 10.69
C ASN A 246 -14.37 -1.20 9.25
N ASN A 247 -14.78 -0.41 8.25
CA ASN A 247 -14.60 -0.77 6.84
C ASN A 247 -13.14 -0.64 6.39
N LEU A 248 -12.30 0.06 7.15
CA LEU A 248 -10.88 0.24 6.87
C LEU A 248 -10.00 -0.85 7.49
N LEU A 249 -10.55 -1.73 8.36
CA LEU A 249 -9.74 -2.76 9.03
C LEU A 249 -9.02 -3.70 8.06
N VAL A 250 -9.59 -3.92 6.87
CA VAL A 250 -9.06 -4.83 5.85
C VAL A 250 -8.50 -4.12 4.62
N GLN A 251 -8.53 -2.78 4.59
CA GLN A 251 -7.97 -1.99 3.50
C GLN A 251 -6.47 -2.22 3.42
N GLN A 252 -5.95 -2.63 2.26
CA GLN A 252 -4.51 -2.83 2.08
C GLN A 252 -3.81 -1.54 1.66
N GLY A 253 -2.52 -1.47 1.97
CA GLY A 253 -1.64 -0.35 1.70
C GLY A 253 -0.84 -0.46 0.40
N GLY A 254 0.29 0.25 0.37
CA GLY A 254 1.25 0.22 -0.73
C GLY A 254 2.46 1.11 -0.49
N THR A 255 3.37 1.16 -1.46
CA THR A 255 4.53 2.06 -1.46
C THR A 255 4.75 2.63 -2.85
N LEU A 256 4.99 3.93 -2.92
CA LEU A 256 5.32 4.66 -4.13
C LEU A 256 6.66 5.35 -3.96
N VAL A 257 7.42 5.46 -5.05
CA VAL A 257 8.59 6.35 -5.13
C VAL A 257 8.35 7.36 -6.22
N PHE A 258 8.37 8.64 -5.83
CA PHE A 258 8.24 9.77 -6.73
C PHE A 258 9.61 10.36 -7.05
N LYS A 259 9.83 10.72 -8.31
CA LYS A 259 10.98 11.53 -8.76
C LYS A 259 10.45 12.72 -9.57
N GLY A 260 10.33 13.87 -8.91
CA GLY A 260 9.49 14.95 -9.44
C GLY A 260 8.03 14.52 -9.42
N ASP A 261 7.38 14.55 -10.59
CA ASP A 261 5.96 14.16 -10.70
C ASP A 261 5.77 12.72 -11.21
N GLU A 262 6.85 12.01 -11.54
CA GLU A 262 6.81 10.64 -12.06
C GLU A 262 6.94 9.61 -10.94
N VAL A 263 6.17 8.52 -11.04
CA VAL A 263 6.30 7.35 -10.18
C VAL A 263 7.33 6.40 -10.81
N VAL A 264 8.46 6.19 -10.13
CA VAL A 264 9.55 5.31 -10.61
C VAL A 264 9.53 3.93 -9.97
N PHE A 265 8.77 3.76 -8.88
CA PHE A 265 8.50 2.47 -8.25
C PHE A 265 7.11 2.50 -7.64
N LYS A 266 6.39 1.38 -7.80
CA LYS A 266 5.05 1.19 -7.28
C LYS A 266 4.87 -0.24 -6.81
N HIS A 267 4.45 -0.38 -5.56
CA HIS A 267 4.03 -1.64 -4.97
C HIS A 267 2.65 -1.45 -4.34
N GLU A 268 1.69 -2.29 -4.74
CA GLU A 268 0.37 -2.36 -4.14
C GLU A 268 0.30 -3.63 -3.28
N ASP A 269 -0.10 -3.48 -2.01
CA ASP A 269 -0.16 -4.62 -1.11
C ASP A 269 -1.29 -5.55 -1.56
N SER A 270 -0.93 -6.70 -2.15
CA SER A 270 -1.92 -7.65 -2.68
C SER A 270 -2.73 -8.33 -1.57
N GLY A 271 -2.27 -8.25 -0.33
CA GLY A 271 -2.89 -8.86 0.84
C GLY A 271 -2.02 -8.74 2.10
N ILE A 272 -2.52 -9.33 3.19
CA ILE A 272 -1.87 -9.33 4.49
C ILE A 272 -0.47 -9.92 4.37
N LEU A 273 0.54 -9.18 4.89
CA LEU A 273 1.98 -9.48 4.85
C LEU A 273 2.64 -9.39 3.46
N LYS A 274 1.97 -8.81 2.45
CA LYS A 274 2.50 -8.67 1.08
C LYS A 274 2.96 -7.23 0.81
N THR A 275 3.72 -6.65 1.73
CA THR A 275 4.29 -5.29 1.58
C THR A 275 5.44 -5.29 0.58
N ALA A 276 5.89 -4.11 0.17
CA ALA A 276 7.05 -3.96 -0.71
C ALA A 276 8.31 -4.65 -0.13
N ASP A 277 9.15 -5.15 -1.03
CA ASP A 277 10.49 -5.61 -0.70
C ASP A 277 11.43 -4.41 -0.51
N VAL A 278 12.19 -4.40 0.59
CA VAL A 278 13.01 -3.23 0.95
C VAL A 278 14.24 -3.13 0.06
N GLU A 279 14.77 -4.24 -0.43
CA GLU A 279 15.90 -4.28 -1.33
C GLU A 279 15.51 -3.78 -2.73
N GLU A 280 14.35 -4.18 -3.25
CA GLU A 280 13.79 -3.63 -4.49
C GLU A 280 13.51 -2.13 -4.37
N LEU A 281 12.93 -1.70 -3.24
CA LEU A 281 12.69 -0.29 -2.95
C LEU A 281 14.00 0.52 -2.93
N LEU A 282 15.04 0.00 -2.26
CA LEU A 282 16.36 0.63 -2.23
C LEU A 282 17.01 0.67 -3.61
N ALA A 283 16.86 -0.37 -4.42
CA ALA A 283 17.37 -0.39 -5.79
C ALA A 283 16.68 0.67 -6.67
N ALA A 284 15.38 0.92 -6.47
CA ALA A 284 14.63 1.93 -7.22
C ALA A 284 15.06 3.38 -6.90
N VAL A 285 15.59 3.64 -5.71
CA VAL A 285 16.06 4.97 -5.30
C VAL A 285 17.57 5.14 -5.37
N ALA A 286 18.31 4.07 -5.67
CA ALA A 286 19.75 4.14 -5.83
C ALA A 286 20.12 5.07 -7.01
N PRO A 287 21.15 5.93 -6.87
CA PRO A 287 21.64 6.71 -8.00
C PRO A 287 22.07 5.74 -9.10
N ALA A 288 21.67 6.03 -10.35
CA ALA A 288 22.23 5.34 -11.50
C ALA A 288 23.75 5.45 -11.39
N ALA A 289 24.45 4.30 -11.38
CA ALA A 289 25.90 4.30 -11.38
C ALA A 289 26.35 5.23 -12.50
N ALA A 290 27.02 6.33 -12.14
CA ALA A 290 27.65 7.17 -13.13
C ALA A 290 28.64 6.27 -13.85
N ASP A 291 28.41 6.00 -15.14
CA ASP A 291 29.41 5.45 -16.03
C ASP A 291 30.63 6.36 -15.93
N GLN A 292 31.59 5.96 -15.09
CA GLN A 292 32.90 6.57 -15.04
C GLN A 292 33.62 6.10 -16.30
N GLN A 293 33.53 6.94 -17.33
CA GLN A 293 34.43 6.94 -18.49
C GLN A 293 35.88 7.18 -18.05
#